data_AF-A0A849YZU7-F1
#
_entry.id   AF-A0A849YZU7-F1
#
_cell.length_a   1.000
_cell.length_b   1.000
_cell.length_c   1.000
_cell.angle_alpha   90.00
_cell.angle_beta   90.00
_cell.angle_gamma   90.00
#
_symmetry.space_group_name_H-M   'P 1'
#
loop_
_entity.id
_entity.type
_entity.pdbx_description
1 polymer ?
#
loop_
_entity_poly.entity_id
_entity_poly.type
_entity_poly.pdbx_seq_one_letter_code
_entity_poly.pdbx_strand_id
1 'polypeptide(L)'
;MLNRLQLTAAASSALTIGLLAWGCAPPSPEDQELDGNEPSEEADAPVGNGTVEQAMNESCSTASIKPLSQQILDEMACMEPDGFVKVPSRPNLSLADTVFPYLIKPARDKLVAALDANPSKTMSVNSMFRTVGQQYMLKRWKDQGRCGITAAATPGNSNHETGLAIDINSNASWRSALESRGFDWFGSGDPPHFDYFGSGAVSKKGLDVEAFQRLWNRNNPNDKIDEDGSWGPQTQARVKKSPAKGFAIGAVCNEPPADPPEDPPVDDQGEPWSCDGTTGQTQVEGGEYVATSFGCSVLKNGTVISDPGDNCIPACFSQLKADGICASNASGPTCEKSINWYAADRDRFGCGTRLKVTEPSSGKSAIVMVIDAGPACWVEQQVDMGVLDLSYRATEHLFGGQVGVSEKEMVKVEVVSADTPLGIVQ
;
A
#
# COMPACT_ATOMS: atom_id res chain seq x y z
N MET A 1 8.95 72.66 -57.89
CA MET A 1 7.92 73.06 -56.91
C MET A 1 7.71 71.89 -55.97
N LEU A 2 7.71 72.15 -54.66
CA LEU A 2 7.56 71.16 -53.59
C LEU A 2 6.16 70.51 -53.58
N ASN A 3 6.10 69.21 -53.23
CA ASN A 3 5.22 68.62 -52.19
C ASN A 3 5.35 67.07 -52.26
N ARG A 4 5.79 66.34 -51.22
CA ARG A 4 5.22 65.97 -49.88
C ARG A 4 4.31 64.72 -49.91
N LEU A 5 4.62 63.80 -48.97
CA LEU A 5 3.84 62.67 -48.42
C LEU A 5 3.70 61.43 -49.33
N GLN A 6 3.76 60.17 -48.90
CA GLN A 6 3.65 59.53 -47.57
C GLN A 6 4.27 58.11 -47.68
N LEU A 7 5.06 57.68 -46.70
CA LEU A 7 5.50 56.28 -46.56
C LEU A 7 4.46 55.52 -45.73
N THR A 8 3.89 54.44 -46.27
CA THR A 8 3.15 53.42 -45.51
C THR A 8 4.02 52.17 -45.40
N ALA A 9 4.42 51.84 -44.18
CA ALA A 9 5.11 50.59 -43.86
C ALA A 9 4.08 49.46 -43.73
N ALA A 10 4.23 48.42 -44.55
CA ALA A 10 3.51 47.16 -44.40
C ALA A 10 4.22 46.31 -43.34
N ALA A 11 3.49 45.96 -42.27
CA ALA A 11 3.93 45.03 -41.25
C ALA A 11 3.74 43.58 -41.74
N SER A 12 4.84 42.91 -42.10
CA SER A 12 4.88 41.46 -42.24
C SER A 12 5.62 40.88 -41.04
N SER A 13 4.87 40.29 -40.12
CA SER A 13 5.42 39.53 -38.99
C SER A 13 5.93 38.19 -39.50
N ALA A 14 7.25 38.03 -39.58
CA ALA A 14 7.90 36.74 -39.76
C ALA A 14 8.14 36.12 -38.38
N LEU A 15 7.40 35.05 -38.08
CA LEU A 15 7.49 34.29 -36.84
C LEU A 15 8.76 33.42 -36.89
N THR A 16 9.77 33.77 -36.10
CA THR A 16 10.97 32.96 -35.87
C THR A 16 10.61 31.75 -35.00
N ILE A 17 10.67 30.55 -35.58
CA ILE A 17 10.54 29.29 -34.84
C ILE A 17 11.85 29.07 -34.07
N GLY A 18 11.82 29.34 -32.77
CA GLY A 18 12.87 28.93 -31.84
C GLY A 18 12.72 27.46 -31.49
N LEU A 19 13.68 26.64 -31.88
CA LEU A 19 13.86 25.27 -31.39
C LEU A 19 14.30 25.33 -29.92
N LEU A 20 13.34 25.18 -29.00
CA LEU A 20 13.61 24.86 -27.60
C LEU A 20 13.76 23.34 -27.48
N ALA A 21 15.01 22.89 -27.40
CA ALA A 21 15.32 21.56 -26.92
C ALA A 21 14.99 21.49 -25.42
N TRP A 22 13.80 21.02 -25.08
CA TRP A 22 13.50 20.52 -23.74
C TRP A 22 14.15 19.15 -23.62
N GLY A 23 15.37 19.13 -23.07
CA GLY A 23 15.92 17.91 -22.50
C GLY A 23 15.01 17.49 -21.35
N CYS A 24 14.53 16.25 -21.40
CA CYS A 24 13.85 15.62 -20.28
C CYS A 24 14.80 15.61 -19.08
N ALA A 25 14.56 16.51 -18.12
CA ALA A 25 15.02 16.26 -16.77
C ALA A 25 14.23 15.04 -16.25
N PRO A 26 14.89 14.01 -15.71
CA PRO A 26 14.18 12.87 -15.14
C PRO A 26 13.24 13.36 -14.02
N PRO A 27 12.08 12.71 -13.84
CA PRO A 27 11.18 13.00 -12.73
C PRO A 27 11.89 12.78 -11.38
N SER A 28 11.56 13.67 -10.44
CA SER A 28 12.01 13.67 -9.05
C SER A 28 11.54 12.39 -8.33
N PRO A 29 12.35 11.80 -7.42
CA PRO A 29 12.06 10.55 -6.69
C PRO A 29 10.90 10.61 -5.66
N GLU A 30 9.89 11.46 -5.83
CA GLU A 30 8.88 11.74 -4.81
C GLU A 30 7.57 10.90 -4.87
N ASP A 31 7.43 9.94 -5.80
CA ASP A 31 6.19 9.13 -5.94
C ASP A 31 6.31 7.67 -5.46
N GLN A 32 7.35 7.34 -4.69
CA GLN A 32 7.33 6.25 -3.71
C GLN A 32 7.26 6.96 -2.35
N GLU A 33 6.35 6.61 -1.42
CA GLU A 33 6.60 7.01 -0.02
C GLU A 33 7.83 6.21 0.44
N LEU A 34 9.00 6.77 0.15
CA LEU A 34 10.29 6.28 0.58
C LEU A 34 10.24 6.22 2.11
N ASP A 35 10.36 5.04 2.71
CA ASP A 35 11.19 4.97 3.91
C ASP A 35 12.57 5.35 3.41
N GLY A 36 13.12 6.44 3.96
CA GLY A 36 14.22 7.16 3.34
C GLY A 36 15.10 7.73 4.41
N ASN A 37 16.30 7.16 4.51
CA ASN A 37 17.41 7.59 5.33
C ASN A 37 16.98 7.96 6.76
N GLU A 38 16.48 6.97 7.50
CA GLU A 38 16.26 7.12 8.93
C GLU A 38 17.61 7.38 9.62
N PRO A 39 17.78 8.55 10.27
CA PRO A 39 18.90 8.75 11.17
C PRO A 39 18.82 7.75 12.31
N SER A 40 19.98 7.38 12.85
CA SER A 40 20.05 6.56 14.06
C SER A 40 19.23 7.18 15.19
N GLU A 41 18.21 6.48 15.67
CA GLU A 41 17.50 6.82 16.90
C GLU A 41 18.48 6.86 18.09
N GLU A 42 18.13 7.65 19.12
CA GLU A 42 18.83 7.53 20.40
C GLU A 42 18.50 6.18 21.03
N ALA A 43 19.51 5.31 21.17
CA ALA A 43 19.35 3.92 21.60
C ALA A 43 18.84 3.74 23.06
N ASP A 44 18.93 4.78 23.90
CA ASP A 44 18.71 4.69 25.36
C ASP A 44 17.67 5.70 25.89
N ALA A 45 16.52 5.83 25.23
CA ALA A 45 15.45 6.68 25.76
C ALA A 45 14.65 5.98 26.88
N PRO A 46 14.37 6.66 28.01
CA PRO A 46 13.49 6.12 29.03
C PRO A 46 12.07 5.94 28.48
N VAL A 47 11.37 4.92 28.98
CA VAL A 47 9.95 4.72 28.66
C VAL A 47 9.15 5.94 29.09
N GLY A 48 8.28 6.44 28.21
CA GLY A 48 7.42 7.59 28.47
C GLY A 48 6.49 7.34 29.65
N ASN A 49 6.30 8.34 30.51
CA ASN A 49 5.41 8.22 31.69
C ASN A 49 3.93 8.54 31.39
N GLY A 50 3.60 8.82 30.12
CA GLY A 50 2.31 9.33 29.69
C GLY A 50 1.77 8.64 28.45
N THR A 51 1.13 9.39 27.56
CA THR A 51 0.61 8.86 26.30
C THR A 51 1.68 8.74 25.22
N VAL A 52 1.40 8.02 24.13
CA VAL A 52 2.27 8.00 22.94
C VAL A 52 2.48 9.41 22.38
N GLU A 53 1.45 10.26 22.38
CA GLU A 53 1.60 11.66 21.95
C GLU A 53 2.59 12.43 22.83
N GLN A 54 2.57 12.22 24.16
CA GLN A 54 3.54 12.84 25.06
C GLN A 54 4.96 12.29 24.80
N ALA A 55 5.10 10.96 24.66
CA ALA A 55 6.39 10.33 24.36
C ALA A 55 6.98 10.82 23.02
N MET A 56 6.15 10.97 21.98
CA MET A 56 6.53 11.55 20.69
C MET A 56 6.96 13.01 20.81
N ASN A 57 6.30 13.79 21.68
CA ASN A 57 6.66 15.19 21.90
C ASN A 57 7.94 15.36 22.73
N GLU A 58 8.23 14.44 23.64
CA GLU A 58 9.33 14.56 24.62
C GLU A 58 10.62 13.82 24.23
N SER A 59 10.58 12.90 23.26
CA SER A 59 11.72 12.06 22.87
C SER A 59 11.92 11.98 21.36
N CYS A 60 13.10 11.48 20.95
CA CYS A 60 13.47 11.14 19.58
C CYS A 60 13.84 9.65 19.44
N SER A 61 13.15 8.79 20.20
CA SER A 61 13.43 7.36 20.21
C SER A 61 12.14 6.58 20.40
N THR A 62 11.93 5.59 19.54
CA THR A 62 10.75 4.74 19.60
C THR A 62 10.79 3.79 20.81
N ALA A 63 11.96 3.65 21.46
CA ALA A 63 12.08 2.94 22.74
C ALA A 63 11.16 3.51 23.82
N SER A 64 10.78 4.79 23.73
CA SER A 64 9.88 5.45 24.68
C SER A 64 8.49 4.82 24.76
N ILE A 65 8.05 4.07 23.74
CA ILE A 65 6.78 3.32 23.73
C ILE A 65 6.98 1.80 23.64
N LYS A 66 8.22 1.31 23.83
CA LYS A 66 8.58 -0.10 23.64
C LYS A 66 7.65 -1.09 24.36
N PRO A 67 7.16 -0.84 25.60
CA PRO A 67 6.22 -1.74 26.23
C PRO A 67 4.86 -1.83 25.52
N LEU A 68 4.33 -0.72 25.00
CA LEU A 68 3.11 -0.75 24.18
C LEU A 68 3.35 -1.53 22.88
N SER A 69 4.47 -1.27 22.20
CA SER A 69 4.84 -2.01 20.97
C SER A 69 5.02 -3.50 21.22
N GLN A 70 5.55 -3.89 22.38
CA GLN A 70 5.63 -5.30 22.76
C GLN A 70 4.24 -5.92 22.94
N GLN A 71 3.27 -5.21 23.53
CA GLN A 71 1.90 -5.70 23.63
C GLN A 71 1.24 -5.90 22.26
N ILE A 72 1.47 -4.97 21.32
CA ILE A 72 1.00 -5.11 19.93
C ILE A 72 1.56 -6.40 19.32
N LEU A 73 2.88 -6.62 19.44
CA LEU A 73 3.52 -7.86 18.98
C LEU A 73 2.97 -9.12 19.65
N ASP A 74 2.73 -9.08 20.96
CA ASP A 74 2.18 -10.21 21.71
C ASP A 74 0.75 -10.53 21.23
N GLU A 75 -0.05 -9.51 20.91
CA GLU A 75 -1.39 -9.67 20.33
C GLU A 75 -1.33 -10.20 18.89
N MET A 76 -0.40 -9.71 18.07
CA MET A 76 -0.17 -10.28 16.74
C MET A 76 0.20 -11.77 16.81
N ALA A 77 1.04 -12.16 17.77
CA ALA A 77 1.42 -13.55 17.99
C ALA A 77 0.24 -14.43 18.46
N CYS A 78 -0.75 -13.83 19.13
CA CYS A 78 -2.01 -14.48 19.45
C CYS A 78 -2.90 -14.68 18.20
N MET A 79 -2.97 -13.67 17.33
CA MET A 79 -3.81 -13.68 16.13
C MET A 79 -3.29 -14.62 15.05
N GLU A 80 -1.99 -14.60 14.81
CA GLU A 80 -1.31 -15.47 13.86
C GLU A 80 -0.10 -16.13 14.51
N PRO A 81 -0.30 -17.27 15.20
CA PRO A 81 0.80 -18.09 15.67
C PRO A 81 1.70 -18.44 14.48
N ASP A 82 3.00 -18.13 14.58
CA ASP A 82 4.03 -18.25 13.54
C ASP A 82 4.02 -17.21 12.40
N GLY A 83 3.09 -16.26 12.37
CA GLY A 83 3.06 -15.16 11.39
C GLY A 83 4.30 -14.27 11.48
N PHE A 84 4.75 -14.00 12.71
CA PHE A 84 5.99 -13.30 13.04
C PHE A 84 6.85 -14.16 13.95
N VAL A 85 8.12 -14.31 13.60
CA VAL A 85 9.06 -15.12 14.38
C VAL A 85 10.28 -14.30 14.74
N LYS A 86 10.72 -14.48 15.99
CA LYS A 86 11.92 -13.82 16.48
C LYS A 86 13.15 -14.33 15.71
N VAL A 87 13.96 -13.40 15.23
CA VAL A 87 15.29 -13.68 14.70
C VAL A 87 16.16 -14.18 15.87
N PRO A 88 16.66 -15.42 15.80
CA PRO A 88 17.48 -15.97 16.86
C PRO A 88 18.84 -15.26 16.90
N SER A 89 19.42 -15.13 18.10
CA SER A 89 20.76 -14.56 18.26
C SER A 89 21.79 -15.32 17.42
N ARG A 90 22.75 -14.59 16.88
CA ARG A 90 23.93 -15.13 16.18
C ARG A 90 25.20 -14.44 16.66
N PRO A 91 26.35 -15.11 16.68
CA PRO A 91 27.62 -14.49 17.10
C PRO A 91 28.01 -13.26 16.26
N ASN A 92 27.51 -13.20 15.04
CA ASN A 92 27.79 -12.15 14.06
C ASN A 92 26.59 -11.24 13.76
N LEU A 93 25.58 -11.25 14.62
CA LEU A 93 24.41 -10.36 14.55
C LEU A 93 24.43 -9.40 15.75
N SER A 94 24.48 -8.11 15.46
CA SER A 94 24.33 -7.02 16.43
C SER A 94 22.99 -6.32 16.18
N LEU A 95 22.19 -6.17 17.23
CA LEU A 95 20.89 -5.50 17.19
C LEU A 95 20.96 -4.25 18.07
N ALA A 96 20.45 -3.12 17.59
CA ALA A 96 20.23 -1.96 18.45
C ALA A 96 19.08 -2.23 19.44
N ASP A 97 19.09 -1.56 20.60
CA ASP A 97 18.10 -1.80 21.66
C ASP A 97 16.67 -1.39 21.28
N THR A 98 16.50 -0.53 20.28
CA THR A 98 15.20 -0.13 19.71
C THR A 98 14.61 -1.19 18.76
N VAL A 99 15.41 -2.16 18.30
CA VAL A 99 14.99 -3.14 17.31
C VAL A 99 14.06 -4.18 17.93
N PHE A 100 12.92 -4.41 17.29
CA PHE A 100 12.12 -5.60 17.49
C PHE A 100 12.55 -6.66 16.48
N PRO A 101 13.33 -7.69 16.89
CA PRO A 101 13.96 -8.60 15.95
C PRO A 101 12.98 -9.68 15.50
N TYR A 102 11.90 -9.27 14.85
CA TYR A 102 10.87 -10.13 14.28
C TYR A 102 10.81 -9.91 12.78
N LEU A 103 10.57 -11.00 12.06
CA LEU A 103 10.29 -11.02 10.63
C LEU A 103 9.27 -12.13 10.40
N ILE A 104 8.63 -12.14 9.24
CA ILE A 104 7.90 -13.34 8.82
C ILE A 104 8.87 -14.52 8.70
N LYS A 105 8.38 -15.73 8.94
CA LYS A 105 9.22 -16.93 9.02
C LYS A 105 10.15 -17.15 7.81
N PRO A 106 9.70 -17.01 6.55
CA PRO A 106 10.56 -17.17 5.38
C PRO A 106 11.69 -16.13 5.32
N ALA A 107 11.39 -14.85 5.56
CA ALA A 107 12.39 -13.78 5.60
C ALA A 107 13.43 -14.02 6.72
N ARG A 108 12.96 -14.38 7.93
CA ARG A 108 13.85 -14.75 9.04
C ARG A 108 14.78 -15.89 8.67
N ASP A 109 14.25 -16.99 8.11
CA ASP A 109 15.04 -18.18 7.77
C ASP A 109 16.12 -17.84 6.73
N LYS A 110 15.82 -16.96 5.77
CA LYS A 110 16.79 -16.47 4.79
C LYS A 110 17.84 -15.52 5.37
N LEU A 111 17.45 -14.61 6.27
CA LEU A 111 18.39 -13.74 6.98
C LEU A 111 19.38 -14.57 7.82
N VAL A 112 18.87 -15.55 8.57
CA VAL A 112 19.68 -16.47 9.35
C VAL A 112 20.65 -17.25 8.46
N ALA A 113 20.18 -17.77 7.32
CA ALA A 113 21.04 -18.46 6.37
C ALA A 113 22.11 -17.53 5.73
N ALA A 114 21.88 -16.21 5.68
CA ALA A 114 22.88 -15.25 5.25
C ALA A 114 23.97 -15.07 6.31
N LEU A 115 23.56 -14.89 7.57
CA LEU A 115 24.45 -14.78 8.73
C LEU A 115 25.33 -16.02 8.90
N ASP A 116 24.73 -17.21 8.86
CA ASP A 116 25.42 -18.49 9.05
C ASP A 116 26.43 -18.79 7.93
N ALA A 117 26.16 -18.33 6.70
CA ALA A 117 27.08 -18.46 5.57
C ALA A 117 28.23 -17.46 5.58
N ASN A 118 28.19 -16.44 6.45
CA ASN A 118 29.19 -15.37 6.52
C ASN A 118 29.68 -15.15 7.97
N PRO A 119 30.23 -16.18 8.66
CA PRO A 119 30.56 -16.10 10.08
C PRO A 119 31.69 -15.11 10.40
N SER A 120 32.48 -14.68 9.40
CA SER A 120 33.56 -13.70 9.55
C SER A 120 33.12 -12.25 9.38
N LYS A 121 31.85 -12.00 9.01
CA LYS A 121 31.27 -10.67 8.86
C LYS A 121 30.28 -10.42 9.98
N THR A 122 30.27 -9.22 10.56
CA THR A 122 29.24 -8.78 11.50
C THR A 122 28.16 -7.99 10.76
N MET A 123 26.90 -8.30 11.02
CA MET A 123 25.74 -7.52 10.58
C MET A 123 25.23 -6.71 11.76
N SER A 124 25.17 -5.38 11.61
CA SER A 124 24.52 -4.50 12.58
C SER A 124 23.19 -4.04 12.02
N VAL A 125 22.10 -4.39 12.69
CA VAL A 125 20.73 -4.09 12.28
C VAL A 125 20.22 -2.90 13.08
N ASN A 126 19.69 -1.91 12.38
CA ASN A 126 19.13 -0.68 12.94
C ASN A 126 17.61 -0.76 13.10
N SER A 127 16.94 -1.47 12.19
CA SER A 127 15.48 -1.65 12.19
C SER A 127 15.13 -3.02 11.60
N MET A 128 14.03 -3.58 12.06
CA MET A 128 13.40 -4.79 11.49
C MET A 128 11.89 -4.57 11.54
N PHE A 129 11.11 -5.46 12.14
CA PHE A 129 9.71 -5.17 12.39
C PHE A 129 9.54 -3.90 13.23
N ARG A 130 8.58 -3.08 12.80
CA ARG A 130 8.21 -1.84 13.46
C ARG A 130 6.70 -1.82 13.60
N THR A 131 6.20 -1.56 14.80
CA THR A 131 4.73 -1.48 15.04
C THR A 131 4.16 -0.14 14.56
N VAL A 132 2.85 -0.11 14.32
CA VAL A 132 2.07 1.09 13.96
C VAL A 132 2.28 2.24 14.96
N GLY A 133 2.49 1.93 16.24
CA GLY A 133 2.81 2.93 17.26
C GLY A 133 4.17 3.59 17.02
N GLN A 134 5.18 2.81 16.63
CA GLN A 134 6.52 3.34 16.33
C GLN A 134 6.51 4.08 14.99
N GLN A 135 5.83 3.54 13.98
CA GLN A 135 5.66 4.22 12.69
C GLN A 135 4.94 5.55 12.84
N TYR A 136 3.92 5.61 13.71
CA TYR A 136 3.27 6.87 14.08
C TYR A 136 4.28 7.90 14.59
N MET A 137 5.17 7.52 15.52
CA MET A 137 6.16 8.45 16.07
C MET A 137 7.09 8.99 14.97
N LEU A 138 7.65 8.11 14.14
CA LEU A 138 8.54 8.48 13.04
C LEU A 138 7.85 9.42 12.05
N LYS A 139 6.63 9.09 11.63
CA LYS A 139 5.83 9.94 10.74
C LYS A 139 5.59 11.32 11.35
N ARG A 140 5.27 11.39 12.64
CA ARG A 140 5.06 12.68 13.32
C ARG A 140 6.33 13.49 13.46
N TRP A 141 7.48 12.87 13.74
CA TRP A 141 8.76 13.57 13.77
C TRP A 141 9.13 14.10 12.39
N LYS A 142 8.94 13.30 11.33
CA LYS A 142 9.12 13.75 9.95
C LYS A 142 8.26 14.96 9.63
N ASP A 143 6.95 14.88 9.91
CA ASP A 143 6.01 15.95 9.61
C ASP A 143 6.29 17.24 10.42
N GLN A 144 6.93 17.11 11.58
CA GLN A 144 7.34 18.24 12.44
C GLN A 144 8.79 18.72 12.18
N GLY A 145 9.54 18.08 11.28
CA GLY A 145 10.96 18.38 11.07
C GLY A 145 11.83 18.12 12.30
N ARG A 146 11.50 17.10 13.10
CA ARG A 146 12.18 16.73 14.34
C ARG A 146 12.99 15.45 14.19
N CYS A 147 13.93 15.24 15.10
CA CYS A 147 14.69 14.00 15.25
C CYS A 147 15.49 13.60 13.99
N GLY A 148 15.69 14.53 13.05
CA GLY A 148 16.39 14.29 11.79
C GLY A 148 15.64 13.42 10.78
N ILE A 149 14.39 13.00 11.05
CA ILE A 149 13.66 12.09 10.17
C ILE A 149 13.30 12.82 8.87
N THR A 150 13.90 12.38 7.76
CA THR A 150 13.70 13.01 6.44
C THR A 150 12.58 12.38 5.65
N ALA A 151 12.33 11.09 5.86
CA ALA A 151 11.22 10.37 5.26
C ALA A 151 10.70 9.31 6.23
N ALA A 152 9.41 9.02 6.13
CA ALA A 152 8.70 8.03 6.93
C ALA A 152 7.34 7.80 6.26
N ALA A 153 7.02 6.54 5.97
CA ALA A 153 5.73 6.16 5.41
C ALA A 153 4.57 6.49 6.37
N THR A 154 3.38 6.68 5.82
CA THR A 154 2.15 6.73 6.62
C THR A 154 1.97 5.41 7.39
N PRO A 155 1.60 5.42 8.69
CA PRO A 155 1.39 4.18 9.45
C PRO A 155 0.37 3.26 8.77
N GLY A 156 0.57 1.95 8.91
CA GLY A 156 -0.12 0.92 8.14
C GLY A 156 0.44 0.70 6.73
N ASN A 157 1.41 1.50 6.27
CA ASN A 157 1.99 1.40 4.92
C ASN A 157 3.52 1.25 4.90
N SER A 158 4.23 1.24 6.04
CA SER A 158 5.68 0.97 6.03
C SER A 158 5.96 -0.51 5.73
N ASN A 159 7.00 -0.77 4.93
CA ASN A 159 7.46 -2.13 4.69
C ASN A 159 7.93 -2.82 6.00
N HIS A 160 8.36 -2.06 7.01
CA HIS A 160 8.72 -2.60 8.32
C HIS A 160 7.52 -3.15 9.10
N GLU A 161 6.33 -2.58 8.92
CA GLU A 161 5.07 -3.07 9.52
C GLU A 161 4.62 -4.41 8.91
N THR A 162 5.16 -4.79 7.74
CA THR A 162 4.82 -6.06 7.07
C THR A 162 5.62 -7.26 7.58
N GLY A 163 6.70 -7.03 8.33
CA GLY A 163 7.64 -8.08 8.73
C GLY A 163 8.59 -8.58 7.63
N LEU A 164 8.68 -7.86 6.52
CA LEU A 164 9.53 -8.21 5.37
C LEU A 164 10.80 -7.35 5.26
N ALA A 165 10.87 -6.21 5.95
CA ALA A 165 11.97 -5.26 5.82
C ALA A 165 13.02 -5.38 6.94
N ILE A 166 14.27 -5.08 6.57
CA ILE A 166 15.38 -4.87 7.51
C ILE A 166 16.21 -3.65 7.09
N ASP A 167 16.69 -2.92 8.09
CA ASP A 167 17.70 -1.88 7.90
C ASP A 167 19.02 -2.31 8.49
N ILE A 168 20.07 -2.34 7.67
CA ILE A 168 21.40 -2.73 8.12
C ILE A 168 22.46 -1.66 7.86
N ASN A 169 23.33 -1.48 8.84
CA ASN A 169 24.57 -0.75 8.65
C ASN A 169 25.50 -1.54 7.71
N SER A 170 26.35 -0.82 6.98
CA SER A 170 27.33 -1.45 6.08
C SER A 170 26.69 -2.38 5.03
N ASN A 171 25.53 -1.98 4.50
CA ASN A 171 24.74 -2.73 3.50
C ASN A 171 25.60 -3.31 2.36
N ALA A 172 26.56 -2.54 1.84
CA ALA A 172 27.37 -2.95 0.69
C ALA A 172 28.13 -4.27 0.92
N SER A 173 28.53 -4.55 2.17
CA SER A 173 29.27 -5.79 2.52
C SER A 173 28.38 -7.03 2.58
N TRP A 174 27.07 -6.84 2.74
CA TRP A 174 26.05 -7.88 2.89
C TRP A 174 25.14 -8.03 1.66
N ARG A 175 25.08 -7.02 0.79
CA ARG A 175 24.18 -6.93 -0.36
C ARG A 175 24.08 -8.22 -1.16
N SER A 176 25.19 -8.70 -1.74
CA SER A 176 25.17 -9.92 -2.55
C SER A 176 24.74 -11.18 -1.77
N ALA A 177 25.04 -11.25 -0.46
CA ALA A 177 24.65 -12.37 0.38
C ALA A 177 23.14 -12.37 0.67
N LEU A 178 22.54 -11.19 0.82
CA LEU A 178 21.11 -10.97 1.03
C LEU A 178 20.32 -11.11 -0.29
N GLU A 179 20.79 -10.50 -1.37
CA GLU A 179 20.18 -10.58 -2.72
C GLU A 179 20.08 -12.01 -3.23
N SER A 180 21.14 -12.80 -3.08
CA SER A 180 21.11 -14.23 -3.42
C SER A 180 20.12 -15.06 -2.59
N ARG A 181 19.49 -14.47 -1.57
CA ARG A 181 18.51 -15.12 -0.68
C ARG A 181 17.13 -14.50 -0.76
N GLY A 182 16.89 -13.60 -1.72
CA GLY A 182 15.57 -13.01 -1.99
C GLY A 182 15.27 -11.73 -1.23
N PHE A 183 16.27 -11.10 -0.61
CA PHE A 183 16.16 -9.70 -0.23
C PHE A 183 16.48 -8.82 -1.43
N ASP A 184 15.87 -7.66 -1.55
CA ASP A 184 16.21 -6.67 -2.57
C ASP A 184 16.64 -5.38 -1.88
N TRP A 185 17.74 -4.80 -2.36
CA TRP A 185 18.28 -3.57 -1.78
C TRP A 185 17.53 -2.38 -2.35
N PHE A 186 17.00 -1.53 -1.48
CA PHE A 186 16.17 -0.40 -1.89
C PHE A 186 16.89 0.57 -2.85
N GLY A 187 18.21 0.70 -2.70
CA GLY A 187 19.02 1.56 -3.55
C GLY A 187 19.57 2.76 -2.79
N SER A 188 20.07 3.74 -3.54
CA SER A 188 20.67 4.95 -2.95
C SER A 188 19.65 5.88 -2.29
N GLY A 189 18.35 5.70 -2.55
CA GLY A 189 17.27 6.45 -1.91
C GLY A 189 17.11 6.12 -0.42
N ASP A 190 17.36 4.86 -0.07
CA ASP A 190 17.42 4.40 1.31
C ASP A 190 18.51 3.33 1.49
N PRO A 191 19.78 3.74 1.65
CA PRO A 191 20.89 2.80 1.61
C PRO A 191 20.84 1.65 2.64
N PRO A 192 20.32 1.81 3.87
CA PRO A 192 20.22 0.70 4.83
C PRO A 192 19.17 -0.37 4.47
N HIS A 193 18.16 -0.02 3.68
CA HIS A 193 16.91 -0.78 3.55
C HIS A 193 16.99 -1.97 2.60
N PHE A 194 16.41 -3.09 3.05
CA PHE A 194 16.18 -4.28 2.25
C PHE A 194 14.77 -4.83 2.49
N ASP A 195 14.10 -5.19 1.41
CA ASP A 195 12.81 -5.88 1.44
C ASP A 195 12.96 -7.34 1.04
N TYR A 196 12.23 -8.25 1.69
CA TYR A 196 12.19 -9.65 1.31
C TYR A 196 11.10 -9.94 0.26
N PHE A 197 11.49 -10.34 -0.95
CA PHE A 197 10.61 -10.79 -2.03
C PHE A 197 10.80 -12.27 -2.39
N GLY A 198 11.54 -13.02 -1.57
CA GLY A 198 11.82 -14.42 -1.82
C GLY A 198 10.60 -15.34 -1.66
N SER A 199 10.79 -16.63 -1.96
CA SER A 199 9.73 -17.64 -1.86
C SER A 199 9.11 -17.67 -0.45
N GLY A 200 7.78 -17.54 -0.39
CA GLY A 200 7.01 -17.48 0.85
C GLY A 200 6.86 -16.08 1.43
N ALA A 201 7.32 -15.03 0.74
CA ALA A 201 7.00 -13.65 1.10
C ALA A 201 5.47 -13.44 1.06
N VAL A 202 4.89 -13.20 2.23
CA VAL A 202 3.48 -12.84 2.39
C VAL A 202 3.47 -11.62 3.30
N SER A 203 2.99 -10.49 2.76
CA SER A 203 2.88 -9.25 3.54
C SER A 203 1.90 -9.45 4.70
N LYS A 204 2.29 -8.98 5.88
CA LYS A 204 1.44 -8.91 7.07
C LYS A 204 0.95 -7.49 7.37
N LYS A 205 0.89 -6.66 6.32
CA LYS A 205 0.35 -5.30 6.37
C LYS A 205 -1.01 -5.31 7.10
N GLY A 206 -1.19 -4.38 8.04
CA GLY A 206 -2.43 -4.22 8.79
C GLY A 206 -2.59 -5.12 10.01
N LEU A 207 -1.81 -6.21 10.14
CA LEU A 207 -1.95 -7.12 11.30
C LEU A 207 -1.62 -6.42 12.62
N ASP A 208 -0.60 -5.56 12.62
CA ASP A 208 -0.19 -4.80 13.80
C ASP A 208 -1.16 -3.66 14.14
N VAL A 209 -1.81 -3.11 13.12
CA VAL A 209 -2.92 -2.15 13.26
C VAL A 209 -4.12 -2.82 13.92
N GLU A 210 -4.52 -4.00 13.45
CA GLU A 210 -5.63 -4.78 14.03
C GLU A 210 -5.32 -5.21 15.47
N ALA A 211 -4.10 -5.68 15.71
CA ALA A 211 -3.62 -5.99 17.05
C ALA A 211 -3.71 -4.79 18.00
N PHE A 212 -3.34 -3.59 17.53
CA PHE A 212 -3.53 -2.37 18.30
C PHE A 212 -5.01 -2.05 18.57
N GLN A 213 -5.88 -2.19 17.56
CA GLN A 213 -7.32 -1.93 17.70
C GLN A 213 -7.97 -2.85 18.75
N ARG A 214 -7.64 -4.15 18.73
CA ARG A 214 -8.05 -5.13 19.75
C ARG A 214 -7.61 -4.72 21.16
N LEU A 215 -6.33 -4.39 21.32
CA LEU A 215 -5.78 -3.91 22.60
C LEU A 215 -6.48 -2.64 23.08
N TRP A 216 -6.74 -1.70 22.18
CA TRP A 216 -7.46 -0.47 22.51
C TRP A 216 -8.88 -0.79 23.01
N ASN A 217 -9.66 -1.54 22.25
CA ASN A 217 -11.06 -1.87 22.56
C ASN A 217 -11.19 -2.61 23.89
N ARG A 218 -10.26 -3.54 24.17
CA ARG A 218 -10.21 -4.30 25.42
C ARG A 218 -10.02 -3.41 26.65
N ASN A 219 -9.26 -2.33 26.51
CA ASN A 219 -8.97 -1.41 27.60
C ASN A 219 -9.91 -0.20 27.64
N ASN A 220 -10.72 0.00 26.60
CA ASN A 220 -11.60 1.17 26.45
C ASN A 220 -13.00 0.73 25.99
N PRO A 221 -13.77 -0.01 26.83
CA PRO A 221 -15.06 -0.60 26.42
C PRO A 221 -16.13 0.43 26.03
N ASN A 222 -15.95 1.70 26.41
CA ASN A 222 -16.88 2.80 26.10
C ASN A 222 -16.37 3.71 24.96
N ASP A 223 -15.22 3.41 24.36
CA ASP A 223 -14.62 4.19 23.26
C ASP A 223 -14.04 3.25 22.20
N LYS A 224 -14.86 2.30 21.72
CA LYS A 224 -14.41 1.31 20.74
C LYS A 224 -14.17 1.91 19.36
N ILE A 225 -13.28 1.28 18.61
CA ILE A 225 -13.00 1.52 17.19
C ILE A 225 -13.12 0.20 16.43
N ASP A 226 -13.20 0.26 15.11
CA ASP A 226 -13.24 -0.94 14.27
C ASP A 226 -11.91 -1.70 14.38
N GLU A 227 -11.98 -3.04 14.39
CA GLU A 227 -10.84 -3.97 14.40
C GLU A 227 -10.60 -4.50 12.98
N ASP A 228 -10.34 -3.58 12.06
CA ASP A 228 -10.31 -3.79 10.61
C ASP A 228 -8.90 -3.83 10.01
N GLY A 229 -7.86 -3.66 10.84
CA GLY A 229 -6.46 -3.59 10.39
C GLY A 229 -6.12 -2.33 9.61
N SER A 230 -7.01 -1.35 9.55
CA SER A 230 -6.87 -0.16 8.72
C SER A 230 -6.41 1.07 9.52
N TRP A 231 -5.43 1.78 8.98
CA TRP A 231 -4.96 3.03 9.56
C TRP A 231 -5.87 4.19 9.15
N GLY A 232 -6.83 4.52 10.02
CA GLY A 232 -7.74 5.66 9.86
C GLY A 232 -7.61 6.74 10.93
N PRO A 233 -8.34 7.86 10.78
CA PRO A 233 -8.40 8.92 11.79
C PRO A 233 -8.82 8.41 13.18
N GLN A 234 -9.67 7.38 13.24
CA GLN A 234 -10.08 6.73 14.48
C GLN A 234 -8.88 6.08 15.17
N THR A 235 -8.19 5.16 14.49
CA THR A 235 -6.99 4.46 14.97
C THR A 235 -5.90 5.45 15.38
N GLN A 236 -5.61 6.46 14.55
CA GLN A 236 -4.63 7.50 14.87
C GLN A 236 -4.98 8.25 16.16
N ALA A 237 -6.24 8.66 16.33
CA ALA A 237 -6.68 9.37 17.53
C ALA A 237 -6.50 8.54 18.79
N ARG A 238 -6.56 7.21 18.67
CA ARG A 238 -6.42 6.26 19.79
C ARG A 238 -4.96 5.95 20.07
N VAL A 239 -4.12 5.73 19.05
CA VAL A 239 -2.67 5.63 19.21
C VAL A 239 -2.12 6.81 20.01
N LYS A 240 -2.52 8.05 19.67
CA LYS A 240 -2.13 9.27 20.40
C LYS A 240 -2.41 9.22 21.91
N LYS A 241 -3.54 8.65 22.29
CA LYS A 241 -4.03 8.57 23.68
C LYS A 241 -3.48 7.36 24.43
N SER A 242 -3.00 6.34 23.71
CA SER A 242 -2.53 5.10 24.30
C SER A 242 -1.39 5.34 25.29
N PRO A 243 -1.33 4.59 26.40
CA PRO A 243 -0.24 4.69 27.36
C PRO A 243 1.06 4.18 26.74
N ALA A 244 2.12 5.00 26.80
CA ALA A 244 3.45 4.63 26.29
C ALA A 244 4.02 3.37 26.97
N LYS A 245 3.62 3.12 28.23
CA LYS A 245 3.96 1.92 29.01
C LYS A 245 3.14 0.68 28.65
N GLY A 246 2.27 0.76 27.66
CA GLY A 246 1.30 -0.28 27.36
C GLY A 246 0.07 -0.19 28.25
N PHE A 247 -0.97 -0.88 27.81
CA PHE A 247 -2.25 -0.98 28.45
C PHE A 247 -2.22 -1.87 29.70
N ALA A 248 -3.22 -1.73 30.57
CA ALA A 248 -3.37 -2.56 31.77
C ALA A 248 -3.71 -4.01 31.42
N ILE A 249 -4.54 -4.21 30.39
CA ILE A 249 -4.89 -5.53 29.84
C ILE A 249 -4.09 -5.69 28.54
N GLY A 250 -3.10 -6.58 28.55
CA GLY A 250 -2.25 -6.87 27.40
C GLY A 250 -2.91 -7.85 26.42
N ALA A 251 -2.07 -8.63 25.75
CA ALA A 251 -2.50 -9.58 24.72
C ALA A 251 -3.32 -10.76 25.28
N VAL A 252 -4.32 -11.23 24.53
CA VAL A 252 -5.17 -12.36 24.93
C VAL A 252 -5.37 -13.36 23.78
N CYS A 253 -4.71 -14.53 23.86
CA CYS A 253 -4.71 -15.50 22.76
C CYS A 253 -5.94 -16.41 22.62
N ASN A 254 -6.96 -16.20 23.46
CA ASN A 254 -8.20 -16.99 23.44
C ASN A 254 -9.43 -16.09 23.30
N GLU A 255 -9.28 -14.85 22.82
CA GLU A 255 -10.43 -14.08 22.39
C GLU A 255 -10.92 -14.64 21.04
N PRO A 256 -12.20 -15.02 20.92
CA PRO A 256 -12.80 -15.21 19.60
C PRO A 256 -12.54 -13.95 18.76
N PRO A 257 -12.35 -14.06 17.44
CA PRO A 257 -12.36 -12.88 16.58
C PRO A 257 -13.58 -12.03 16.94
N ALA A 258 -13.41 -10.71 17.09
CA ALA A 258 -14.55 -9.84 17.29
C ALA A 258 -15.53 -10.11 16.14
N ASP A 259 -16.80 -10.33 16.48
CA ASP A 259 -17.84 -10.35 15.48
C ASP A 259 -17.70 -9.04 14.68
N PRO A 260 -17.67 -9.09 13.34
CA PRO A 260 -17.69 -7.86 12.55
C PRO A 260 -18.85 -6.99 13.06
N PRO A 261 -18.70 -5.65 13.06
CA PRO A 261 -19.73 -4.76 13.57
C PRO A 261 -21.08 -5.19 12.98
N GLU A 262 -22.08 -5.47 13.83
CA GLU A 262 -23.44 -5.73 13.36
C GLU A 262 -23.85 -4.52 12.53
N ASP A 263 -23.90 -4.70 11.21
CA ASP A 263 -24.44 -3.70 10.31
C ASP A 263 -25.86 -3.35 10.77
N PRO A 264 -26.26 -2.06 10.71
CA PRO A 264 -27.67 -1.71 10.91
C PRO A 264 -28.50 -2.56 9.95
N PRO A 265 -29.70 -3.02 10.34
CA PRO A 265 -30.46 -3.99 9.56
C PRO A 265 -30.66 -3.45 8.14
N VAL A 266 -29.88 -3.99 7.21
CA VAL A 266 -30.06 -3.75 5.78
C VAL A 266 -31.28 -4.57 5.40
N ASP A 267 -32.24 -3.88 4.80
CA ASP A 267 -33.47 -4.44 4.26
C ASP A 267 -33.11 -5.57 3.27
N ASP A 268 -33.21 -6.80 3.77
CA ASP A 268 -33.00 -8.06 3.06
C ASP A 268 -34.13 -8.29 2.06
N GLN A 269 -33.92 -7.80 0.85
CA GLN A 269 -34.63 -8.20 -0.36
C GLN A 269 -33.63 -8.20 -1.52
N GLY A 270 -32.62 -9.06 -1.47
CA GLY A 270 -31.76 -9.28 -2.63
C GLY A 270 -30.89 -10.53 -2.49
N GLU A 271 -30.81 -11.35 -3.54
CA GLU A 271 -30.13 -12.65 -3.47
C GLU A 271 -28.66 -12.47 -3.05
N PRO A 272 -28.14 -13.27 -2.11
CA PRO A 272 -26.78 -13.14 -1.62
C PRO A 272 -25.79 -13.36 -2.76
N TRP A 273 -24.72 -12.57 -2.77
CA TRP A 273 -23.59 -12.78 -3.67
C TRP A 273 -23.20 -14.27 -3.69
N SER A 274 -22.95 -14.79 -4.89
CA SER A 274 -22.40 -16.14 -5.06
C SER A 274 -21.45 -16.17 -6.25
N CYS A 275 -20.33 -16.86 -6.06
CA CYS A 275 -19.35 -17.11 -7.11
C CYS A 275 -18.92 -18.58 -7.05
N ASP A 276 -19.46 -19.37 -7.96
CA ASP A 276 -19.07 -20.75 -8.21
C ASP A 276 -18.29 -20.87 -9.53
N GLY A 277 -17.30 -21.77 -9.57
CA GLY A 277 -16.49 -21.99 -10.77
C GLY A 277 -15.31 -21.01 -10.91
N THR A 278 -15.12 -20.45 -12.11
CA THR A 278 -13.89 -19.72 -12.45
C THR A 278 -13.98 -18.23 -12.11
N THR A 279 -15.08 -17.57 -12.45
CA THR A 279 -15.32 -16.12 -12.30
C THR A 279 -16.80 -15.86 -12.01
N GLY A 280 -17.11 -14.71 -11.41
CA GLY A 280 -18.49 -14.31 -11.16
C GLY A 280 -19.28 -14.16 -12.46
N GLN A 281 -20.51 -14.68 -12.49
CA GLN A 281 -21.36 -14.65 -13.69
C GLN A 281 -22.53 -13.67 -13.58
N THR A 282 -22.88 -13.27 -12.36
CA THR A 282 -24.04 -12.41 -12.08
C THR A 282 -23.58 -11.17 -11.31
N GLN A 283 -24.14 -10.02 -11.67
CA GLN A 283 -23.92 -8.77 -10.95
C GLN A 283 -24.45 -8.87 -9.53
N VAL A 284 -23.68 -8.40 -8.56
CA VAL A 284 -24.08 -8.27 -7.16
C VAL A 284 -25.20 -7.25 -7.06
N GLU A 285 -26.28 -7.64 -6.40
CA GLU A 285 -27.42 -6.77 -6.12
C GLU A 285 -26.98 -5.59 -5.23
N GLY A 286 -27.49 -4.39 -5.50
CA GLY A 286 -27.00 -3.15 -4.86
C GLY A 286 -25.70 -2.59 -5.47
N GLY A 287 -24.98 -3.40 -6.24
CA GLY A 287 -23.78 -2.97 -6.97
C GLY A 287 -22.56 -2.76 -6.09
N GLU A 288 -22.50 -3.39 -4.92
CA GLU A 288 -21.40 -3.28 -3.98
C GLU A 288 -20.36 -4.37 -4.22
N TYR A 289 -19.10 -3.97 -4.35
CA TYR A 289 -17.98 -4.85 -4.61
C TYR A 289 -16.78 -4.41 -3.76
N VAL A 290 -15.93 -5.37 -3.40
CA VAL A 290 -14.57 -5.10 -2.93
C VAL A 290 -13.68 -4.79 -4.13
N ALA A 291 -12.86 -3.75 -4.05
CA ALA A 291 -11.92 -3.38 -5.09
C ALA A 291 -10.57 -4.09 -4.91
N THR A 292 -9.96 -4.45 -6.04
CA THR A 292 -8.59 -4.96 -6.13
C THR A 292 -7.85 -4.24 -7.25
N SER A 293 -6.55 -4.04 -7.11
CA SER A 293 -5.70 -3.54 -8.19
C SER A 293 -5.23 -4.69 -9.07
N PHE A 294 -5.40 -4.54 -10.39
CA PHE A 294 -5.06 -5.56 -11.36
C PHE A 294 -4.53 -4.99 -12.68
N GLY A 295 -3.71 -5.80 -13.36
CA GLY A 295 -3.36 -5.64 -14.76
C GLY A 295 -2.16 -4.74 -15.00
N CYS A 296 -2.16 -4.03 -16.12
CA CYS A 296 -1.05 -3.18 -16.52
C CYS A 296 -1.49 -1.76 -16.92
N SER A 297 -1.07 -0.78 -16.12
CA SER A 297 -1.50 0.61 -16.23
C SER A 297 -0.34 1.57 -16.41
N VAL A 298 -0.67 2.79 -16.86
CA VAL A 298 0.24 3.94 -16.90
C VAL A 298 -0.25 4.97 -15.88
N LEU A 299 0.50 5.14 -14.80
CA LEU A 299 0.19 6.13 -13.77
C LEU A 299 0.21 7.56 -14.32
N LYS A 300 -0.29 8.51 -13.53
CA LYS A 300 -0.33 9.93 -13.94
C LYS A 300 1.05 10.49 -14.30
N ASN A 301 2.11 10.01 -13.63
CA ASN A 301 3.49 10.40 -13.88
C ASN A 301 4.15 9.69 -15.08
N GLY A 302 3.40 8.84 -15.80
CA GLY A 302 3.90 8.08 -16.95
C GLY A 302 4.57 6.75 -16.59
N THR A 303 4.69 6.43 -15.29
CA THR A 303 5.22 5.15 -14.84
C THR A 303 4.32 4.02 -15.31
N VAL A 304 4.94 3.02 -15.93
CA VAL A 304 4.27 1.78 -16.32
C VAL A 304 4.31 0.83 -15.14
N ILE A 305 3.15 0.48 -14.61
CA ILE A 305 2.99 -0.57 -13.61
C ILE A 305 2.46 -1.81 -14.30
N SER A 306 2.98 -2.96 -13.89
CA SER A 306 2.54 -4.27 -14.34
C SER A 306 2.44 -5.18 -13.12
N ASP A 307 1.27 -5.80 -12.96
CA ASP A 307 1.08 -6.90 -12.02
C ASP A 307 1.95 -8.10 -12.46
N PRO A 308 2.85 -8.62 -11.61
CA PRO A 308 3.66 -9.81 -11.93
C PRO A 308 2.84 -11.05 -12.27
N GLY A 309 1.59 -11.13 -11.81
CA GLY A 309 0.66 -12.23 -12.09
C GLY A 309 -0.08 -12.09 -13.41
N ASP A 310 -0.02 -10.94 -14.08
CA ASP A 310 -0.78 -10.65 -15.28
C ASP A 310 0.12 -10.56 -16.53
N ASN A 311 -0.43 -11.00 -17.67
CA ASN A 311 0.25 -10.93 -18.96
C ASN A 311 -0.02 -9.63 -19.72
N CYS A 312 -0.83 -8.74 -19.15
CA CYS A 312 -1.33 -7.50 -19.74
C CYS A 312 -2.09 -7.71 -21.05
N ILE A 313 -2.78 -8.85 -21.24
CA ILE A 313 -3.51 -9.16 -22.47
C ILE A 313 -4.99 -9.25 -22.10
N PRO A 314 -5.77 -8.19 -22.39
CA PRO A 314 -7.19 -8.18 -22.03
C PRO A 314 -7.89 -9.39 -22.64
N ALA A 315 -8.68 -10.14 -21.87
CA ALA A 315 -9.41 -11.26 -22.42
C ALA A 315 -10.47 -10.81 -23.46
N CYS A 316 -10.84 -9.52 -23.48
CA CYS A 316 -11.66 -8.90 -24.52
C CYS A 316 -10.87 -8.39 -25.74
N PHE A 317 -9.56 -8.64 -25.84
CA PHE A 317 -8.67 -7.97 -26.81
C PHE A 317 -9.10 -8.05 -28.28
N SER A 318 -9.64 -9.18 -28.72
CA SER A 318 -10.17 -9.32 -30.09
C SER A 318 -11.37 -8.40 -30.33
N GLN A 319 -12.28 -8.29 -29.36
CA GLN A 319 -13.45 -7.42 -29.42
C GLN A 319 -13.03 -5.95 -29.37
N LEU A 320 -12.12 -5.58 -28.46
CA LEU A 320 -11.58 -4.22 -28.35
C LEU A 320 -10.92 -3.73 -29.64
N LYS A 321 -10.30 -4.63 -30.42
CA LYS A 321 -9.76 -4.32 -31.75
C LYS A 321 -10.86 -4.16 -32.80
N ALA A 322 -11.90 -5.01 -32.77
CA ALA A 322 -13.04 -4.92 -33.68
C ALA A 322 -13.81 -3.61 -33.48
N ASP A 323 -13.93 -3.16 -32.23
CA ASP A 323 -14.63 -1.94 -31.85
C ASP A 323 -13.78 -0.67 -32.05
N GLY A 324 -12.54 -0.81 -32.51
CA GLY A 324 -11.62 0.30 -32.76
C GLY A 324 -11.11 0.99 -31.49
N ILE A 325 -11.36 0.42 -30.31
CA ILE A 325 -10.84 0.89 -29.02
C ILE A 325 -9.32 0.69 -28.98
N CYS A 326 -8.87 -0.48 -29.44
CA CYS A 326 -7.46 -0.78 -29.60
C CYS A 326 -7.06 -0.76 -31.07
N ALA A 327 -5.90 -0.17 -31.36
CA ALA A 327 -5.38 -0.12 -32.72
C ALA A 327 -5.23 -1.54 -33.28
N SER A 328 -5.52 -1.72 -34.57
CA SER A 328 -5.52 -3.04 -35.22
C SER A 328 -4.17 -3.75 -35.16
N ASN A 329 -3.07 -2.98 -35.06
CA ASN A 329 -1.70 -3.47 -34.90
C ASN A 329 -1.16 -3.40 -33.46
N ALA A 330 -1.97 -3.00 -32.47
CA ALA A 330 -1.55 -3.00 -31.07
C ALA A 330 -1.31 -4.43 -30.57
N SER A 331 -0.36 -4.59 -29.64
CA SER A 331 -0.27 -5.77 -28.78
C SER A 331 -1.26 -5.65 -27.61
N GLY A 332 -1.53 -6.75 -26.91
CA GLY A 332 -2.37 -6.74 -25.69
C GLY A 332 -1.88 -5.71 -24.66
N PRO A 333 -0.58 -5.76 -24.27
CA PRO A 333 -0.06 -4.83 -23.26
C PRO A 333 -0.15 -3.36 -23.69
N THR A 334 0.02 -3.07 -24.98
CA THR A 334 -0.13 -1.71 -25.51
C THR A 334 -1.59 -1.27 -25.50
N CYS A 335 -2.51 -2.17 -25.83
CA CYS A 335 -3.96 -1.92 -25.80
C CYS A 335 -4.44 -1.59 -24.38
N GLU A 336 -4.13 -2.45 -23.41
CA GLU A 336 -4.54 -2.25 -22.01
C GLU A 336 -4.01 -0.94 -21.42
N LYS A 337 -2.70 -0.68 -21.57
CA LYS A 337 -2.05 0.55 -21.12
C LYS A 337 -2.62 1.81 -21.78
N SER A 338 -3.13 1.69 -23.01
CA SER A 338 -3.77 2.81 -23.71
C SER A 338 -5.17 3.14 -23.19
N ILE A 339 -5.91 2.13 -22.69
CA ILE A 339 -7.24 2.30 -22.10
C ILE A 339 -7.09 2.90 -20.69
N ASN A 340 -6.20 2.34 -19.88
CA ASN A 340 -5.69 2.86 -18.59
C ASN A 340 -6.73 3.04 -17.46
N TRP A 341 -8.01 3.19 -17.77
CA TRP A 341 -9.15 3.24 -16.86
C TRP A 341 -10.04 2.05 -17.17
N TYR A 342 -9.77 0.94 -16.53
CA TYR A 342 -10.42 -0.32 -16.85
C TYR A 342 -10.73 -1.16 -15.62
N ALA A 343 -11.57 -2.17 -15.83
CA ALA A 343 -11.87 -3.21 -14.88
C ALA A 343 -11.73 -4.60 -15.54
N ALA A 344 -11.49 -5.63 -14.74
CA ALA A 344 -11.52 -7.04 -15.15
C ALA A 344 -12.73 -7.73 -14.51
N ASP A 345 -13.86 -7.73 -15.22
CA ASP A 345 -15.07 -8.46 -14.83
C ASP A 345 -16.03 -8.64 -16.03
N ARG A 346 -15.48 -9.12 -17.15
CA ARG A 346 -16.25 -9.31 -18.39
C ARG A 346 -17.38 -10.33 -18.24
N ASP A 347 -17.25 -11.27 -17.31
CA ASP A 347 -18.19 -12.38 -17.20
C ASP A 347 -19.48 -11.94 -16.49
N ARG A 348 -19.43 -10.95 -15.57
CA ARG A 348 -20.63 -10.25 -15.05
C ARG A 348 -21.14 -9.13 -15.94
N PHE A 349 -20.23 -8.30 -16.48
CA PHE A 349 -20.61 -7.01 -17.07
C PHE A 349 -20.52 -6.97 -18.60
N GLY A 350 -19.81 -7.91 -19.21
CA GLY A 350 -19.57 -7.92 -20.66
C GLY A 350 -18.39 -7.04 -21.08
N CYS A 351 -17.72 -7.46 -22.16
CA CYS A 351 -16.61 -6.70 -22.77
C CYS A 351 -17.05 -5.33 -23.28
N GLY A 352 -16.26 -4.30 -22.98
CA GLY A 352 -16.46 -2.92 -23.46
C GLY A 352 -17.48 -2.11 -22.65
N THR A 353 -18.18 -2.73 -21.70
CA THR A 353 -19.13 -2.07 -20.80
C THR A 353 -18.41 -0.98 -20.00
N ARG A 354 -19.06 0.18 -19.82
CA ARG A 354 -18.54 1.26 -18.99
C ARG A 354 -19.21 1.24 -17.63
N LEU A 355 -18.40 1.30 -16.59
CA LEU A 355 -18.81 1.28 -15.20
C LEU A 355 -18.44 2.62 -14.57
N LYS A 356 -19.38 3.25 -13.87
CA LYS A 356 -19.06 4.24 -12.86
C LYS A 356 -18.78 3.51 -11.56
N VAL A 357 -17.55 3.66 -11.07
CA VAL A 357 -17.08 3.06 -9.84
C VAL A 357 -16.90 4.19 -8.84
N THR A 358 -17.56 4.10 -7.69
CA THR A 358 -17.60 5.14 -6.66
C THR A 358 -17.12 4.57 -5.35
N GLU A 359 -16.13 5.20 -4.72
CA GLU A 359 -15.75 4.88 -3.35
C GLU A 359 -16.75 5.56 -2.39
N PRO A 360 -17.57 4.80 -1.63
CA PRO A 360 -18.73 5.36 -0.92
C PRO A 360 -18.39 6.42 0.14
N SER A 361 -17.25 6.32 0.80
CA SER A 361 -16.88 7.16 1.95
C SER A 361 -16.42 8.56 1.53
N SER A 362 -15.58 8.65 0.50
CA SER A 362 -15.08 9.91 -0.06
C SER A 362 -15.97 10.45 -1.18
N GLY A 363 -16.80 9.61 -1.79
CA GLY A 363 -17.63 9.94 -2.94
C GLY A 363 -16.84 10.15 -4.24
N LYS A 364 -15.54 9.85 -4.27
CA LYS A 364 -14.75 9.89 -5.50
C LYS A 364 -15.27 8.83 -6.47
N SER A 365 -15.35 9.20 -7.75
CA SER A 365 -15.79 8.27 -8.79
C SER A 365 -14.89 8.31 -10.01
N ALA A 366 -14.77 7.16 -10.68
CA ALA A 366 -14.14 7.03 -11.98
C ALA A 366 -15.03 6.23 -12.94
N ILE A 367 -14.96 6.56 -14.22
CA ILE A 367 -15.52 5.75 -15.30
C ILE A 367 -14.42 4.84 -15.83
N VAL A 368 -14.65 3.53 -15.74
CA VAL A 368 -13.74 2.48 -16.22
C VAL A 368 -14.42 1.64 -17.30
N MET A 369 -13.62 1.02 -18.16
CA MET A 369 -14.10 0.07 -19.17
C MET A 369 -13.80 -1.37 -18.75
N VAL A 370 -14.75 -2.27 -18.90
CA VAL A 370 -14.52 -3.71 -18.68
C VAL A 370 -13.76 -4.29 -19.87
N ILE A 371 -12.54 -4.77 -19.64
CA ILE A 371 -11.66 -5.23 -20.72
C ILE A 371 -11.15 -6.66 -20.54
N ASP A 372 -11.27 -7.21 -19.34
CA ASP A 372 -10.68 -8.50 -19.00
C ASP A 372 -11.62 -9.38 -18.18
N ALA A 373 -11.29 -10.66 -18.05
CA ALA A 373 -11.95 -11.62 -17.17
C ALA A 373 -11.37 -11.53 -15.77
N GLY A 374 -12.22 -11.70 -14.77
CA GLY A 374 -11.80 -11.70 -13.38
C GLY A 374 -12.86 -11.09 -12.47
N PRO A 375 -12.53 -10.94 -11.18
CA PRO A 375 -11.53 -11.76 -10.50
C PRO A 375 -12.00 -13.23 -10.43
N ALA A 376 -11.07 -14.12 -10.10
CA ALA A 376 -11.41 -15.53 -9.96
C ALA A 376 -12.27 -15.80 -8.71
N CYS A 377 -13.20 -16.76 -8.75
CA CYS A 377 -14.10 -17.00 -7.62
C CYS A 377 -13.39 -17.32 -6.30
N TRP A 378 -12.18 -17.89 -6.32
CA TRP A 378 -11.40 -18.16 -5.10
C TRP A 378 -10.86 -16.88 -4.43
N VAL A 379 -10.74 -15.77 -5.16
CA VAL A 379 -10.41 -14.45 -4.60
C VAL A 379 -11.61 -13.91 -3.85
N GLU A 380 -12.74 -13.98 -4.53
CA GLU A 380 -14.07 -13.60 -4.08
C GLU A 380 -14.52 -14.36 -2.81
N GLN A 381 -14.25 -15.66 -2.76
CA GLN A 381 -14.49 -16.51 -1.58
C GLN A 381 -13.64 -16.15 -0.35
N GLN A 382 -12.54 -15.37 -0.49
CA GLN A 382 -11.76 -14.93 0.68
C GLN A 382 -12.46 -13.82 1.47
N VAL A 383 -13.37 -13.09 0.82
CA VAL A 383 -14.05 -11.93 1.42
C VAL A 383 -15.57 -12.09 1.49
N ASP A 384 -16.10 -13.22 1.02
CA ASP A 384 -17.54 -13.53 1.02
C ASP A 384 -18.37 -12.45 0.31
N MET A 385 -17.81 -11.87 -0.76
CA MET A 385 -18.39 -10.73 -1.48
C MET A 385 -17.87 -10.64 -2.91
N GLY A 386 -18.62 -9.95 -3.78
CA GLY A 386 -18.18 -9.66 -5.14
C GLY A 386 -16.92 -8.81 -5.11
N VAL A 387 -15.96 -9.14 -5.96
CA VAL A 387 -14.73 -8.36 -6.10
C VAL A 387 -14.70 -7.79 -7.52
N LEU A 388 -14.22 -6.55 -7.66
CA LEU A 388 -13.99 -5.90 -8.94
C LEU A 388 -12.50 -5.56 -9.07
N ASP A 389 -11.82 -6.25 -9.98
CA ASP A 389 -10.46 -5.94 -10.38
C ASP A 389 -10.45 -4.61 -11.17
N LEU A 390 -9.65 -3.66 -10.73
CA LEU A 390 -9.56 -2.30 -11.23
C LEU A 390 -8.13 -1.97 -11.66
N SER A 391 -8.01 -1.16 -12.71
CA SER A 391 -6.71 -0.63 -13.13
C SER A 391 -6.04 0.14 -11.99
N TYR A 392 -4.71 0.08 -11.89
CA TYR A 392 -3.96 0.82 -10.87
C TYR A 392 -4.28 2.32 -10.87
N ARG A 393 -4.59 2.89 -12.03
CA ARG A 393 -4.98 4.29 -12.15
C ARG A 393 -6.35 4.59 -11.52
N ALA A 394 -7.28 3.64 -11.60
CA ALA A 394 -8.58 3.75 -10.96
C ALA A 394 -8.42 3.66 -9.44
N THR A 395 -7.67 2.69 -8.93
CA THR A 395 -7.46 2.53 -7.47
C THR A 395 -6.63 3.67 -6.89
N GLU A 396 -5.62 4.18 -7.61
CA GLU A 396 -4.86 5.37 -7.21
C GLU A 396 -5.77 6.59 -7.03
N HIS A 397 -6.75 6.77 -7.92
CA HIS A 397 -7.70 7.88 -7.79
C HIS A 397 -8.65 7.70 -6.60
N LEU A 398 -9.27 6.52 -6.50
CA LEU A 398 -10.29 6.21 -5.50
C LEU A 398 -9.67 6.20 -4.09
N PHE A 399 -8.62 5.40 -3.90
CA PHE A 399 -8.06 5.07 -2.59
C PHE A 399 -6.71 5.74 -2.30
N GLY A 400 -6.09 6.37 -3.30
CA GLY A 400 -4.75 6.97 -3.14
C GLY A 400 -3.61 5.98 -3.30
N GLY A 401 -3.87 4.74 -3.72
CA GLY A 401 -2.86 3.71 -3.89
C GLY A 401 -3.38 2.44 -4.57
N GLN A 402 -2.55 1.41 -4.53
CA GLN A 402 -2.97 0.05 -4.91
C GLN A 402 -3.80 -0.53 -3.78
N VAL A 403 -4.82 -1.31 -4.12
CA VAL A 403 -5.64 -2.01 -3.13
C VAL A 403 -5.65 -3.51 -3.35
N GLY A 404 -5.56 -4.27 -2.27
CA GLY A 404 -5.62 -5.74 -2.28
C GLY A 404 -6.96 -6.25 -1.75
N VAL A 405 -7.32 -7.49 -2.10
CA VAL A 405 -8.61 -8.07 -1.68
C VAL A 405 -8.74 -8.12 -0.16
N SER A 406 -7.63 -8.28 0.55
CA SER A 406 -7.56 -8.30 2.01
C SER A 406 -7.88 -6.97 2.67
N GLU A 407 -7.76 -5.85 1.94
CA GLU A 407 -8.05 -4.51 2.45
C GLU A 407 -9.55 -4.19 2.44
N LYS A 408 -10.36 -5.01 1.76
CA LYS A 408 -11.84 -4.91 1.70
C LYS A 408 -12.35 -3.50 1.32
N GLU A 409 -11.58 -2.79 0.51
CA GLU A 409 -11.90 -1.45 0.07
C GLU A 409 -13.15 -1.46 -0.81
N MET A 410 -14.21 -0.81 -0.36
CA MET A 410 -15.54 -0.94 -0.98
C MET A 410 -15.72 0.03 -2.14
N VAL A 411 -16.37 -0.45 -3.21
CA VAL A 411 -16.86 0.38 -4.32
C VAL A 411 -18.31 0.08 -4.64
N LYS A 412 -19.03 1.13 -5.01
CA LYS A 412 -20.32 1.04 -5.66
C LYS A 412 -20.16 1.14 -7.17
N VAL A 413 -20.73 0.18 -7.89
CA VAL A 413 -20.59 -0.01 -9.32
C VAL A 413 -21.93 0.19 -10.01
N GLU A 414 -21.95 1.08 -10.99
CA GLU A 414 -23.12 1.38 -11.81
C GLU A 414 -22.75 1.24 -13.29
N VAL A 415 -23.53 0.49 -14.06
CA VAL A 415 -23.38 0.47 -15.52
C VAL A 415 -23.83 1.82 -16.07
N VAL A 416 -22.94 2.47 -16.84
CA VAL A 416 -23.22 3.75 -17.49
C VAL A 416 -23.26 3.61 -19.01
N SER A 417 -23.77 4.65 -19.68
CA SER A 417 -23.85 4.66 -21.14
C SER A 417 -22.47 4.51 -21.78
N ALA A 418 -22.40 3.79 -22.90
CA ALA A 418 -21.17 3.45 -23.61
C ALA A 418 -20.40 4.68 -24.15
N ASP A 419 -21.04 5.84 -24.26
CA ASP A 419 -20.44 7.12 -24.66
C ASP A 419 -19.81 7.91 -23.49
N THR A 420 -20.09 7.53 -22.23
CA THR A 420 -19.60 8.23 -21.02
C THR A 420 -18.07 8.19 -20.93
N PRO A 421 -17.33 9.30 -21.08
CA PRO A 421 -15.85 9.28 -21.18
C PRO A 421 -15.16 8.56 -20.03
N LEU A 422 -14.10 7.79 -20.33
CA LEU A 422 -13.28 7.15 -19.31
C LEU A 422 -12.50 8.18 -18.49
N GLY A 423 -12.32 7.91 -17.19
CA GLY A 423 -11.53 8.73 -16.29
C GLY A 423 -12.31 9.25 -15.08
N ILE A 424 -11.72 10.22 -14.40
CA ILE A 424 -12.26 10.83 -13.18
C ILE A 424 -13.60 11.50 -13.46
N VAL A 425 -14.59 11.27 -12.60
CA VAL A 425 -15.84 12.03 -12.55
C VAL A 425 -15.66 13.16 -11.55
N GLN A 426 -15.88 14.40 -12.00
CA GLN A 426 -15.79 15.60 -11.16
C GLN A 426 -17.07 15.88 -10.39
#